data_AF-A0A3C0FXF6-F1
#
_entry.id   AF-A0A3C0FXF6-F1
#
_cell.length_a   1.000
_cell.length_b   1.000
_cell.length_c   1.000
_cell.angle_alpha   90.00
_cell.angle_beta   90.00
_cell.angle_gamma   90.00
#
_symmetry.space_group_name_H-M   'P 1'
#
loop_
_entity.id
_entity.type
_entity.pdbx_description
1 polymer ?
#
loop_
_entity_poly.entity_id
_entity_poly.type
_entity_poly.pdbx_seq_one_letter_code
_entity_poly.pdbx_strand_id
1 'polypeptide(L)'
;MTAQSAHQPLLAVRDLSVKFADATAVKDVSFTLERGETMALVGESGSGKSVTALSILQLLPYPRASHPSGSIIFDGQEMVGAKERKLRKIRGNRISMI
;
A
#
# COMPACT_ATOMS: atom_id res chain seq x y z
N MET A 1 5.99 -24.00 25.49
CA MET A 1 6.27 -23.17 24.30
C MET A 1 5.01 -22.37 23.99
N THR A 2 4.90 -21.16 24.54
CA THR A 2 3.77 -20.27 24.28
C THR A 2 3.98 -19.64 22.91
N ALA A 3 3.04 -19.87 21.99
CA ALA A 3 3.01 -19.15 20.71
C ALA A 3 2.92 -17.66 21.02
N GLN A 4 3.95 -16.89 20.65
CA GLN A 4 3.84 -15.44 20.59
C GLN A 4 2.67 -15.14 19.64
N SER A 5 1.59 -14.56 20.16
CA SER A 5 0.56 -13.93 19.33
C SER A 5 1.29 -12.92 18.46
N ALA A 6 1.50 -13.26 17.18
CA ALA A 6 2.16 -12.39 16.24
C ALA A 6 1.34 -11.11 16.15
N HIS A 7 1.88 -10.02 16.70
CA HIS A 7 1.30 -8.70 16.54
C HIS A 7 1.33 -8.38 15.04
N GLN A 8 0.17 -8.38 14.40
CA GLN A 8 0.09 -8.02 12.98
C GLN A 8 0.12 -6.50 12.85
N PRO A 9 1.00 -5.95 11.98
CA PRO A 9 1.02 -4.52 11.73
C PRO A 9 -0.32 -4.05 11.17
N LEU A 10 -0.65 -2.78 11.39
CA LEU A 10 -1.84 -2.17 10.81
C LEU A 10 -1.74 -2.13 9.28
N LEU A 11 -0.56 -1.81 8.77
CA LEU A 11 -0.25 -1.82 7.34
C LEU A 11 1.10 -2.51 7.11
N ALA A 12 1.16 -3.44 6.17
CA ALA A 12 2.39 -4.00 5.65
C ALA A 12 2.43 -3.84 4.13
N VAL A 13 3.49 -3.20 3.64
CA VAL A 13 3.82 -3.11 2.23
C VAL A 13 5.06 -3.97 1.99
N ARG A 14 4.98 -4.91 1.05
CA ARG A 14 6.05 -5.86 0.74
C ARG A 14 6.36 -5.84 -0.75
N ASP A 15 7.61 -5.58 -1.08
CA ASP A 15 8.20 -5.62 -2.42
C ASP A 15 7.34 -4.93 -3.49
N LEU A 16 6.74 -3.79 -3.09
CA LEU A 16 5.82 -3.03 -3.91
C LEU A 16 6.57 -2.39 -5.07
N SER A 17 6.21 -2.79 -6.27
CA SER A 17 6.61 -2.12 -7.50
C SER A 17 5.39 -1.55 -8.21
N VAL A 18 5.56 -0.41 -8.87
CA VAL A 18 4.50 0.27 -9.62
C VAL A 18 5.05 0.71 -10.97
N LYS A 19 4.31 0.38 -12.03
CA LYS A 19 4.62 0.81 -13.40
C LYS A 19 3.48 1.62 -13.99
N PHE A 20 3.85 2.61 -14.81
CA PHE A 20 2.97 3.29 -15.73
C PHE A 20 3.45 2.98 -17.15
N ALA A 21 2.71 2.12 -17.87
CA ALA A 21 3.21 1.46 -19.08
C ALA A 21 4.61 0.86 -18.84
N ASP A 22 5.63 1.32 -19.56
CA ASP A 22 7.00 0.80 -19.46
C ASP A 22 7.86 1.50 -18.38
N ALA A 23 7.37 2.61 -17.80
CA ALA A 23 8.10 3.39 -16.82
C ALA A 23 7.87 2.86 -15.40
N THR A 24 8.96 2.50 -14.70
CA THR A 24 8.90 2.11 -13.28
C THR A 24 8.91 3.36 -12.40
N ALA A 25 7.84 3.58 -11.64
CA ALA A 25 7.69 4.73 -10.75
C ALA A 25 8.03 4.41 -9.29
N VAL A 26 7.85 3.15 -8.88
CA VAL A 26 8.22 2.63 -7.56
C VAL A 26 8.84 1.26 -7.77
N LYS A 27 9.94 0.97 -7.08
CA LYS A 27 10.69 -0.28 -7.22
C LYS A 27 10.95 -0.89 -5.84
N ASP A 28 10.41 -2.08 -5.62
CA ASP A 28 10.71 -2.99 -4.50
C ASP A 28 10.64 -2.34 -3.11
N VAL A 29 9.61 -1.52 -2.88
CA VAL A 29 9.43 -0.82 -1.60
C VAL A 29 8.80 -1.75 -0.56
N SER A 30 9.42 -1.83 0.61
CA SER A 30 8.96 -2.62 1.76
C SER A 30 8.98 -1.80 3.04
N PHE A 31 7.85 -1.74 3.76
CA PHE A 31 7.75 -1.13 5.09
C PHE A 31 6.52 -1.65 5.85
N THR A 32 6.50 -1.44 7.16
CA THR A 32 5.37 -1.73 8.04
C THR A 32 5.01 -0.50 8.85
N LEU A 33 3.72 -0.37 9.21
CA LEU A 33 3.22 0.65 10.12
C LEU A 33 2.40 -0.05 11.21
N GLU A 34 2.81 0.16 12.46
CA GLU A 34 2.11 -0.38 13.63
C GLU A 34 0.92 0.48 14.04
N ARG A 35 0.03 -0.06 14.88
CA ARG A 35 -1.10 0.72 15.41
C ARG A 35 -0.59 1.82 16.33
N GLY A 36 -1.07 3.05 16.10
CA GLY A 36 -0.66 4.22 16.88
C GLY A 36 0.67 4.83 16.44
N GLU A 37 1.31 4.26 15.42
CA GLU A 37 2.53 4.81 14.84
C GLU A 37 2.22 5.91 13.82
N THR A 38 3.08 6.91 13.75
CA THR A 38 3.10 7.91 12.68
C THR A 38 4.35 7.71 11.85
N MET A 39 4.17 7.50 10.54
CA MET A 39 5.28 7.38 9.59
C MET A 39 5.21 8.49 8.56
N ALA A 40 6.37 9.09 8.27
CA ALA A 40 6.53 10.08 7.21
C ALA A 40 7.29 9.48 6.03
N LEU A 41 6.75 9.62 4.82
CA LEU A 41 7.44 9.27 3.59
C LEU A 41 8.01 10.55 2.96
N VAL A 42 9.34 10.68 2.96
CA VAL A 42 10.06 11.90 2.53
C VAL A 42 10.98 11.63 1.34
N GLY A 43 11.31 12.67 0.57
CA GLY A 43 12.16 12.56 -0.62
C GLY A 43 11.85 13.66 -1.65
N GLU A 44 12.65 13.73 -2.72
CA GLU A 44 12.53 14.73 -3.78
C GLU A 44 11.26 14.61 -4.63
N SER A 45 10.90 15.66 -5.36
CA SER A 45 9.80 15.59 -6.33
C SER A 45 10.02 14.45 -7.32
N GLY A 46 9.00 13.65 -7.59
CA GLY A 46 9.10 12.50 -8.51
C GLY A 46 9.65 11.21 -7.90
N SER A 47 10.08 11.17 -6.64
CA SER A 47 10.65 9.96 -6.00
C SER A 47 9.66 8.81 -5.72
N GLY A 48 8.41 8.91 -6.20
CA GLY A 48 7.39 7.87 -6.04
C GLY A 48 6.55 7.95 -4.76
N LYS A 49 6.70 8.98 -3.91
CA LYS A 49 5.97 9.08 -2.62
C LYS A 49 4.45 9.00 -2.77
N SER A 50 3.87 9.88 -3.61
CA SER A 50 2.42 9.90 -3.84
C SER A 50 1.95 8.63 -4.54
N VAL A 51 2.80 8.04 -5.40
CA VAL A 51 2.50 6.77 -6.08
C VAL A 51 2.40 5.64 -5.06
N THR A 52 3.36 5.54 -4.13
CA THR A 52 3.33 4.57 -3.01
C THR A 52 2.09 4.78 -2.13
N ALA A 53 1.78 6.02 -1.74
CA ALA A 53 0.61 6.32 -0.91
C ALA A 53 -0.72 5.96 -1.60
N LEU A 54 -0.89 6.35 -2.87
CA LEU A 54 -2.08 6.03 -3.65
C LEU A 54 -2.23 4.52 -3.92
N SER A 55 -1.12 3.78 -4.01
CA SER A 55 -1.11 2.33 -4.17
C SER A 55 -1.79 1.63 -3.01
N ILE A 56 -1.62 2.12 -1.78
CA ILE A 56 -2.22 1.52 -0.57
C ILE A 56 -3.74 1.42 -0.70
N LEU A 57 -4.37 2.46 -1.24
CA LEU A 57 -5.82 2.52 -1.45
C LEU A 57 -6.24 2.06 -2.83
N GLN A 58 -5.31 1.57 -3.67
CA GLN A 58 -5.58 1.19 -5.06
C GLN A 58 -6.21 2.36 -5.85
N LEU A 59 -5.73 3.59 -5.66
CA LEU A 59 -6.28 4.81 -6.28
C LEU A 59 -5.49 5.29 -7.51
N LEU A 60 -4.54 4.50 -7.98
CA LEU A 60 -3.80 4.80 -9.21
C LEU A 60 -4.73 4.77 -10.44
N PRO A 61 -4.37 5.45 -11.55
CA PRO A 61 -5.18 5.48 -12.77
C PRO A 61 -5.11 4.14 -13.54
N TYR A 62 -5.80 3.12 -13.07
CA TYR A 62 -5.91 1.83 -13.78
C TYR A 62 -6.73 1.96 -15.08
N PRO A 63 -6.37 1.24 -16.16
CA PRO A 63 -5.28 0.26 -16.27
C PRO A 63 -3.92 0.87 -16.68
N ARG A 64 -3.78 2.20 -16.72
CA ARG A 64 -2.48 2.84 -17.09
C ARG A 64 -1.38 2.56 -16.07
N ALA A 65 -1.77 2.42 -14.80
CA ALA A 65 -0.91 1.93 -13.74
C ALA A 65 -1.06 0.42 -13.56
N SER A 66 0.00 -0.25 -13.09
CA SER A 66 -0.02 -1.65 -12.70
C SER A 66 0.95 -1.94 -11.54
N HIS A 67 0.66 -3.02 -10.80
CA HIS A 67 1.52 -3.58 -9.77
C HIS A 67 2.18 -4.86 -10.32
N PRO A 68 3.38 -4.78 -10.93
CA PRO A 68 4.07 -5.96 -11.43
C PRO A 68 4.51 -6.91 -10.30
N SER A 69 4.70 -6.40 -9.09
CA SER A 69 5.03 -7.18 -7.90
C SER A 69 4.56 -6.47 -6.64
N GLY A 70 4.53 -7.26 -5.56
CA GLY A 70 4.33 -6.79 -4.21
C GLY A 70 2.91 -6.99 -3.68
N SER A 71 2.78 -6.72 -2.39
CA SER A 71 1.56 -6.92 -1.61
C SER A 71 1.36 -5.73 -0.68
N ILE A 72 0.09 -5.39 -0.45
CA ILE A 72 -0.31 -4.35 0.49
C ILE A 72 -1.39 -4.96 1.38
N ILE A 73 -1.04 -5.18 2.65
CA ILE A 73 -1.92 -5.79 3.64
C ILE A 73 -2.31 -4.72 4.64
N PHE A 74 -3.60 -4.38 4.68
CA PHE A 74 -4.15 -3.48 5.68
C PHE A 74 -5.06 -4.27 6.63
N ASP A 75 -4.76 -4.26 7.93
CA ASP A 75 -5.58 -4.92 8.96
C ASP A 75 -5.86 -6.40 8.62
N GLY A 76 -4.82 -7.12 8.18
CA GLY A 76 -4.88 -8.51 7.72
C GLY A 76 -5.50 -8.73 6.33
N GLN A 77 -5.84 -7.67 5.60
CA GLN A 77 -6.53 -7.76 4.32
C GLN A 77 -5.65 -7.33 3.15
N GLU A 78 -5.47 -8.24 2.17
CA GLU A 78 -4.82 -7.90 0.90
C GLU A 78 -5.64 -6.86 0.13
N MET A 79 -4.94 -5.84 -0.35
CA MET A 79 -5.48 -4.68 -1.07
C MET A 79 -5.21 -4.78 -2.57
N VAL A 80 -4.04 -5.29 -2.98
CA VAL A 80 -3.68 -5.42 -4.40
C VAL A 80 -4.62 -6.43 -5.06
N GLY A 81 -5.30 -6.03 -6.13
CA GLY A 81 -6.28 -6.86 -6.83
C GLY A 81 -7.57 -7.12 -6.04
N ALA A 82 -7.79 -6.45 -4.91
CA ALA A 82 -9.04 -6.55 -4.17
C ALA A 82 -10.23 -6.06 -5.02
N LYS A 83 -11.37 -6.75 -4.90
CA LYS A 83 -12.61 -6.34 -5.57
C LYS A 83 -13.05 -4.95 -5.10
N GLU A 84 -13.62 -4.16 -6.01
CA GLU A 84 -14.08 -2.78 -5.74
C GLU A 84 -14.99 -2.69 -4.50
N ARG A 85 -15.89 -3.66 -4.29
CA ARG A 85 -16.75 -3.71 -3.10
C ARG A 85 -15.96 -3.74 -1.78
N LYS A 86 -14.81 -4.41 -1.74
CA LYS A 86 -13.93 -4.48 -0.57
C LYS A 86 -13.21 -3.15 -0.37
N LEU A 87 -12.65 -2.61 -1.46
CA LEU A 87 -11.95 -1.33 -1.44
C LEU A 87 -12.86 -0.18 -0.97
N ARG A 88 -14.11 -0.12 -1.45
CA ARG A 88 -15.10 0.88 -1.03
C ARG A 88 -15.45 0.84 0.46
N LYS A 89 -15.34 -0.31 1.13
CA LYS A 89 -15.56 -0.40 2.58
C LYS A 89 -14.39 0.18 3.39
N ILE A 90 -13.20 0.18 2.81
CA ILE A 90 -11.96 0.63 3.46
C ILE A 90 -11.75 2.12 3.22
N ARG A 91 -11.89 2.58 1.97
CA ARG A 91 -11.78 3.98 1.58
C ARG A 91 -12.85 4.82 2.29
N GLY A 92 -12.45 5.94 2.90
CA GLY A 92 -13.31 6.90 3.60
C GLY A 92 -13.74 6.47 5.01
N ASN A 93 -13.98 5.18 5.24
CA ASN A 93 -14.40 4.68 6.56
C ASN A 93 -13.24 4.26 7.47
N ARG A 94 -12.21 3.63 6.88
CA ARG A 94 -11.06 3.07 7.63
C ARG A 94 -9.75 3.76 7.31
N ILE A 95 -9.61 4.24 6.06
CA ILE A 95 -8.46 5.02 5.61
C ILE A 95 -9.00 6.19 4.79
N SER A 96 -8.55 7.38 5.14
CA SER A 96 -8.87 8.62 4.44
C SER A 96 -7.58 9.21 3.87
N MET A 97 -7.69 9.82 2.70
CA MET A 97 -6.62 10.59 2.06
C MET A 97 -7.15 12.01 1.84
N ILE A 98 -6.33 13.00 2.17
CA ILE A 98 -6.64 14.43 2.11
C ILE A 98 -5.72 15.06 1.06
#